data_AF-A0A2H5QLP0-F1
#
_entry.id   AF-A0A2H5QLP0-F1
#
_cell.length_a   1.000
_cell.length_b   1.000
_cell.length_c   1.000
_cell.angle_alpha   90.00
_cell.angle_beta   90.00
_cell.angle_gamma   90.00
#
_symmetry.space_group_name_H-M   'P 1'
#
loop_
_entity.id
_entity.type
_entity.pdbx_description
1 polymer ?
#
loop_
_entity_poly.entity_id
_entity_poly.type
_entity_poly.pdbx_seq_one_letter_code
_entity_poly.pdbx_strand_id
1 'polypeptide(L)'
;MAEEKIQIELEMQNPSVKEKHKKAKDKRAKNVYNHRLGHTGYGGMLYRKKKESGVSEQEIDRSEAWLMARADRDGKYSDVMPIVEKIIDNDEQSPKTLGKQKADFPSGKSTLKSVKSKMKDTPTIIS
;
A
#
# COMPACT_ATOMS: atom_id res chain seq x y z
N MET A 1 10.81 35.90 6.10
CA MET A 1 11.81 34.86 5.74
C MET A 1 12.79 34.57 6.87
N ALA A 2 13.59 35.52 7.36
CA ALA A 2 14.55 35.26 8.45
C ALA A 2 13.88 35.10 9.83
N GLU A 3 12.96 35.99 10.18
CA GLU A 3 12.26 36.00 11.47
C GLU A 3 11.32 34.79 11.63
N GLU A 4 10.67 34.37 10.55
CA GLU A 4 9.79 33.19 10.52
C GLU A 4 10.60 31.89 10.71
N LYS A 5 11.82 31.83 10.18
CA LYS A 5 12.73 30.69 10.35
C LYS A 5 13.22 30.59 11.80
N ILE A 6 13.50 31.73 12.44
CA ILE A 6 13.89 31.82 13.86
C ILE A 6 12.73 31.40 14.76
N GLN A 7 11.49 31.81 14.44
CA GLN A 7 10.31 31.45 15.20
C GLN A 7 10.03 29.94 15.16
N ILE A 8 10.16 29.33 13.98
CA ILE A 8 10.03 27.86 13.81
C ILE A 8 11.11 27.12 14.59
N GLU A 9 12.34 27.61 14.60
CA GLU A 9 13.46 27.00 15.32
C GLU A 9 13.26 27.07 16.85
N LEU A 10 12.79 28.21 17.36
CA LEU A 10 12.38 28.39 18.76
C LEU A 10 11.21 27.48 19.16
N GLU A 11 10.23 27.30 18.28
CA GLU A 11 9.09 26.39 18.51
C GLU A 11 9.52 24.92 18.49
N MET A 12 10.46 24.56 17.62
CA MET A 12 11.10 23.24 17.63
C MET A 12 11.94 23.00 18.90
N GLN A 13 12.44 24.06 19.54
CA GLN A 13 13.16 23.98 20.81
C GLN A 13 12.24 23.73 22.01
N ASN A 14 10.94 24.00 21.89
CA ASN A 14 9.95 23.87 22.96
C ASN A 14 9.86 22.40 23.46
N PRO A 15 10.14 22.14 24.76
CA PRO A 15 10.19 20.79 25.30
C PRO A 15 8.86 20.03 25.13
N SER A 16 7.72 20.73 25.16
CA SER A 16 6.39 20.13 24.93
C SER A 16 6.23 19.60 23.51
N VAL A 17 6.73 20.34 22.51
CA VAL A 17 6.68 19.94 21.09
C VAL A 17 7.63 18.77 20.84
N LYS A 18 8.85 18.81 21.40
CA LYS A 18 9.81 17.71 21.34
C LYS A 18 9.26 16.43 21.95
N GLU A 19 8.59 16.52 23.10
CA GLU A 19 8.00 15.37 23.78
C GLU A 19 6.83 14.77 22.99
N LYS A 20 5.96 15.61 22.41
CA LYS A 20 4.90 15.16 21.49
C LYS A 20 5.47 14.43 20.27
N HIS A 21 6.52 14.98 19.65
CA HIS A 21 7.17 14.37 18.51
C HIS A 21 7.85 13.04 18.86
N LYS A 22 8.51 12.95 20.01
CA LYS A 22 9.11 11.70 20.52
C LYS A 22 8.03 10.63 20.77
N LYS A 23 6.94 10.97 21.47
CA LYS A 23 5.81 10.05 21.69
C LYS A 23 5.21 9.54 20.37
N ALA A 24 5.10 10.40 19.36
CA ALA A 24 4.61 10.00 18.02
C ALA A 24 5.60 9.09 17.28
N LYS A 25 6.92 9.29 17.44
CA LYS A 25 7.95 8.37 16.93
C LYS A 25 7.91 7.03 17.64
N ASP A 26 7.82 7.01 18.97
CA ASP A 26 7.76 5.79 19.77
C ASP A 26 6.51 4.96 19.45
N LYS A 27 5.37 5.61 19.18
CA LYS A 27 4.16 4.93 18.68
C LYS A 27 4.35 4.32 17.29
N ARG A 28 5.04 5.02 16.38
CA ARG A 28 5.37 4.50 15.03
C ARG A 28 6.38 3.36 15.05
N ALA A 29 7.34 3.40 15.99
CA ALA A 29 8.35 2.36 16.15
C ALA A 29 7.77 1.03 16.66
N LYS A 30 6.66 1.07 17.40
CA LYS A 30 5.94 -0.11 17.89
C LYS A 30 5.12 -0.83 16.83
N ASN A 31 4.98 -0.28 15.62
CA ASN A 31 4.23 -0.95 14.57
C ASN A 31 5.06 -2.11 13.98
N VAL A 32 4.62 -3.33 14.25
CA VAL A 32 5.21 -4.59 13.80
C VAL A 32 5.23 -4.71 12.26
N TYR A 33 4.34 -4.01 11.56
CA TYR A 33 4.19 -4.08 10.11
C TYR A 33 4.60 -2.79 9.40
N ASN A 34 5.79 -2.27 9.72
CA ASN A 34 6.39 -1.20 8.92
C ASN A 34 6.82 -1.74 7.55
N HIS A 35 6.03 -1.46 6.53
CA HIS A 35 6.47 -1.57 5.15
C HIS A 35 7.47 -0.45 4.86
N ARG A 36 8.56 -0.76 4.16
CA ARG A 36 9.60 0.21 3.79
C ARG A 36 9.10 1.29 2.83
N LEU A 37 7.91 1.09 2.25
CA LEU A 37 7.28 1.97 1.26
C LEU A 37 6.68 3.26 1.84
N GLY A 38 6.55 3.37 3.17
CA GLY A 38 5.97 4.56 3.82
C GLY A 38 4.62 4.95 3.22
N HIS A 39 4.40 6.25 2.98
CA HIS A 39 3.16 6.78 2.38
C HIS A 39 2.91 6.32 0.93
N THR A 40 3.94 5.85 0.22
CA THR A 40 3.77 5.41 -1.18
C THR A 40 2.95 4.12 -1.25
N GLY A 41 3.13 3.22 -0.28
CA GLY A 41 2.48 1.92 -0.24
C GLY A 41 2.70 1.08 -1.51
N TYR A 42 1.96 -0.01 -1.63
CA TYR A 42 2.05 -0.90 -2.79
C TYR A 42 1.56 -0.22 -4.08
N GLY A 43 0.42 0.46 -4.04
CA GLY A 43 -0.15 1.10 -5.24
C GLY A 43 0.78 2.13 -5.86
N GLY A 44 1.41 2.98 -5.06
CA GLY A 44 2.37 3.97 -5.58
C GLY A 44 3.67 3.34 -6.09
N MET A 45 4.10 2.22 -5.50
CA MET A 45 5.27 1.47 -5.96
C MET A 45 5.00 0.80 -7.31
N LEU A 46 3.85 0.13 -7.45
CA LEU A 46 3.44 -0.51 -8.70
C LEU A 46 3.21 0.51 -9.83
N TYR A 47 2.61 1.65 -9.52
CA TYR A 47 2.44 2.74 -10.48
C TYR A 47 3.79 3.26 -11.03
N ARG A 48 4.80 3.41 -10.17
CA ARG A 48 6.16 3.80 -10.60
C ARG A 48 6.79 2.73 -11.48
N LYS A 49 6.70 1.46 -11.07
CA LYS A 49 7.20 0.33 -11.86
C LYS A 49 6.56 0.32 -13.24
N LYS A 50 5.24 0.48 -13.33
CA LYS A 50 4.51 0.60 -14.59
C LYS A 50 5.01 1.75 -15.47
N LYS A 51 5.33 2.89 -14.86
CA LYS A 51 5.87 4.05 -15.59
C LYS A 51 7.31 3.82 -16.09
N GLU A 52 8.12 3.10 -15.32
CA GLU A 52 9.53 2.84 -15.63
C GLU A 52 9.73 1.69 -16.63
N SER A 53 8.99 0.58 -16.48
CA SER A 53 9.15 -0.62 -17.31
C SER A 53 8.02 -0.83 -18.32
N GLY A 54 6.97 -0.02 -18.30
CA GLY A 54 5.79 -0.19 -19.17
C GLY A 54 4.87 -1.35 -18.78
N VAL A 55 5.24 -2.13 -17.76
CA VAL A 55 4.52 -3.33 -17.29
C VAL A 55 3.29 -2.92 -16.50
N SER A 56 2.11 -3.47 -16.79
CA SER A 56 0.90 -3.08 -16.08
C SER A 56 0.87 -3.58 -14.63
N GLU A 57 0.16 -2.90 -13.72
CA GLU A 57 0.05 -3.34 -12.31
C GLU A 57 -0.56 -4.75 -12.18
N GLN A 58 -1.34 -5.18 -13.19
CA GLN A 58 -1.97 -6.50 -13.26
C GLN A 58 -1.02 -7.60 -13.74
N GLU A 59 0.10 -7.23 -14.36
CA GLU A 59 1.11 -8.17 -14.86
C GLU A 59 2.16 -8.50 -13.81
N ILE A 60 2.27 -7.70 -12.74
CA ILE A 60 3.25 -7.93 -11.68
C ILE A 60 2.68 -8.99 -10.74
N ASP A 61 3.42 -10.08 -10.54
CA ASP A 61 3.02 -11.13 -9.61
C ASP A 61 3.01 -10.61 -8.16
N ARG A 62 2.15 -11.21 -7.33
CA ARG A 62 2.00 -10.80 -5.94
C ARG A 62 3.26 -11.05 -5.11
N SER A 63 4.01 -12.11 -5.42
CA SER A 63 5.29 -12.40 -4.77
C SER A 63 6.37 -11.41 -5.21
N GLU A 64 6.42 -11.08 -6.50
CA GLU A 64 7.32 -10.05 -7.06
C GLU A 64 7.03 -8.67 -6.45
N ALA A 65 5.77 -8.27 -6.36
CA ALA A 65 5.37 -7.02 -5.73
C ALA A 65 5.80 -6.96 -4.25
N TRP A 66 5.73 -8.10 -3.55
CA TRP A 66 6.17 -8.21 -2.16
C TRP A 66 7.68 -8.08 -2.03
N LEU A 67 8.45 -8.68 -2.93
CA LEU A 67 9.90 -8.52 -3.01
C LEU A 67 10.27 -7.05 -3.23
N MET A 68 9.69 -6.39 -4.24
CA MET A 68 9.94 -4.97 -4.50
C MET A 68 9.62 -4.08 -3.30
N ALA A 69 8.57 -4.39 -2.55
CA ALA A 69 8.19 -3.65 -1.34
C ALA A 69 9.18 -3.81 -0.17
N ARG A 70 9.94 -4.91 -0.16
CA ARG A 70 10.91 -5.27 0.88
C ARG A 70 12.34 -4.90 0.53
N ALA A 71 12.68 -4.79 -0.75
CA ALA A 71 14.00 -4.41 -1.20
C ALA A 71 14.43 -3.04 -0.62
N ASP A 72 15.68 -2.94 -0.18
CA ASP A 72 16.30 -1.65 0.17
C ASP A 72 16.59 -0.82 -1.09
N ARG A 73 17.03 0.43 -0.92
CA ARG A 73 17.43 1.30 -2.06
C ARG A 73 18.49 0.64 -2.96
N ASP A 74 19.32 -0.22 -2.40
CA ASP A 74 20.37 -0.95 -3.11
C ASP A 74 19.86 -2.29 -3.68
N GLY A 75 18.57 -2.58 -3.60
CA GLY A 75 17.97 -3.85 -4.03
C GLY A 75 18.25 -5.03 -3.11
N LYS A 76 18.85 -4.80 -1.93
CA LYS A 76 19.19 -5.86 -0.97
C LYS A 76 18.02 -6.19 -0.04
N TYR A 77 18.03 -7.41 0.48
CA TYR A 77 17.08 -7.92 1.46
C TYR A 77 17.88 -8.30 2.72
N SER A 78 17.50 -7.78 3.89
CA SER A 78 18.29 -8.00 5.11
C SER A 78 17.77 -9.17 5.94
N ASP A 79 16.51 -9.10 6.37
CA ASP A 79 15.91 -9.99 7.36
C ASP A 79 15.09 -11.12 6.74
N VAL A 80 14.76 -11.01 5.46
CA VAL A 80 13.84 -11.90 4.75
C VAL A 80 14.51 -12.78 3.70
N MET A 81 15.85 -12.83 3.63
CA MET A 81 16.57 -13.59 2.60
C MET A 81 16.13 -15.06 2.45
N PRO A 82 15.90 -15.83 3.54
CA PRO A 82 15.44 -17.21 3.41
C PRO A 82 14.06 -17.36 2.76
N ILE A 83 13.22 -16.32 2.81
CA ILE A 83 11.91 -16.28 2.15
C ILE A 83 12.07 -15.88 0.69
N VAL A 84 12.97 -14.93 0.42
CA VAL A 84 13.31 -14.48 -0.95
C VAL A 84 13.86 -15.65 -1.78
N GLU A 85 14.81 -16.39 -1.24
CA GLU A 85 15.38 -17.58 -1.89
C GLU A 85 14.29 -18.59 -2.24
N LYS A 86 13.40 -18.91 -1.29
CA LYS A 86 12.26 -19.80 -1.55
C LYS A 86 11.33 -19.29 -2.65
N ILE A 87 11.09 -17.98 -2.74
CA ILE A 87 10.22 -17.43 -3.80
C ILE A 87 10.90 -17.62 -5.16
N ILE A 88 12.19 -17.28 -5.27
CA ILE A 88 12.97 -17.44 -6.51
C ILE A 88 13.04 -18.91 -6.93
N ASP A 89 13.33 -19.82 -5.98
CA ASP A 89 13.41 -21.26 -6.23
C ASP A 89 12.08 -21.86 -6.72
N ASN A 90 10.94 -21.30 -6.27
CA ASN A 90 9.61 -21.72 -6.72
C ASN A 90 9.24 -21.13 -8.08
N ASP A 91 9.66 -19.89 -8.38
CA ASP A 91 9.47 -19.28 -9.70
C ASP A 91 10.24 -20.04 -10.79
N GLU A 92 11.40 -20.63 -10.46
CA GLU A 92 12.19 -21.47 -11.37
C GLU A 92 11.58 -22.86 -11.62
N GLN A 93 10.78 -23.38 -10.69
CA GLN A 93 10.08 -24.67 -10.83
C GLN A 93 8.70 -24.54 -11.47
N SER A 94 8.20 -23.32 -11.67
CA SER A 94 7.00 -23.08 -12.47
C SER A 94 7.32 -23.34 -13.95
N PRO A 95 6.68 -24.33 -14.60
CA PRO A 95 6.83 -24.45 -16.04
C PRO A 95 6.33 -23.15 -16.66
N LYS A 96 7.19 -22.47 -17.42
CA LYS A 96 6.83 -21.34 -18.30
C LYS A 96 5.92 -21.86 -19.42
N THR A 97 4.69 -22.21 -19.08
CA THR A 97 3.66 -22.64 -20.02
C THR A 97 2.65 -21.53 -20.19
N LEU A 98 2.81 -20.85 -21.33
CA LEU A 98 1.79 -20.37 -22.25
C LEU A 98 0.43 -19.92 -21.68
N GLY A 99 0.11 -18.67 -22.03
CA GLY A 99 -1.14 -18.38 -22.72
C GLY A 99 -2.32 -18.04 -21.81
N LYS A 100 -2.98 -16.93 -22.17
CA LYS A 100 -4.32 -16.53 -21.73
C LYS A 100 -5.23 -17.74 -21.52
N GLN A 101 -5.34 -18.23 -20.29
CA GLN A 101 -6.51 -19.01 -19.91
C GLN A 101 -7.63 -18.00 -19.71
N LYS A 102 -8.47 -17.89 -20.75
CA LYS A 102 -9.86 -17.47 -20.57
C LYS A 102 -10.42 -18.46 -19.54
N ALA A 103 -10.54 -18.02 -18.30
CA ALA A 103 -11.27 -18.79 -17.32
C ALA A 103 -12.71 -18.87 -17.83
N ASP A 104 -13.13 -20.07 -18.21
CA ASP A 104 -14.52 -20.45 -18.40
C ASP A 104 -15.22 -20.42 -17.04
N PHE A 105 -15.28 -19.23 -16.42
CA PHE A 105 -16.22 -18.99 -15.35
C PHE A 105 -17.60 -19.13 -15.98
N PRO A 106 -18.47 -20.05 -15.49
CA PRO A 106 -19.85 -20.01 -15.91
C PRO A 106 -20.36 -18.60 -15.57
N SER A 107 -20.85 -17.90 -16.59
CA SER A 107 -21.56 -16.62 -16.49
C SER A 107 -22.80 -16.82 -15.60
N GLY A 108 -22.57 -16.92 -14.29
CA GLY A 108 -23.58 -16.84 -13.26
C GLY A 108 -24.03 -15.39 -13.22
N LYS A 109 -25.15 -15.10 -13.87
CA LYS A 109 -25.89 -13.85 -13.71
C LYS A 109 -26.15 -13.66 -12.21
N SER A 110 -25.29 -12.89 -11.52
CA SER A 110 -25.64 -12.42 -10.18
C SER A 110 -26.71 -11.34 -10.36
N THR A 111 -27.97 -11.74 -10.30
CA THR A 111 -29.05 -10.78 -10.12
C THR A 111 -28.84 -10.11 -8.77
N LEU A 112 -28.43 -8.84 -8.79
CA LEU A 112 -28.54 -7.96 -7.63
C LEU A 112 -30.03 -7.90 -7.26
N LYS A 113 -30.42 -8.59 -6.18
CA LYS A 113 -31.74 -8.38 -5.58
C LYS A 113 -31.73 -6.95 -5.03
N SER A 114 -32.35 -6.03 -5.76
CA SER A 114 -32.60 -4.66 -5.31
C SER A 114 -33.49 -4.73 -4.07
N VAL A 115 -32.89 -4.53 -2.89
CA VAL A 115 -33.63 -4.30 -1.66
C VAL A 115 -34.09 -2.85 -1.71
N LYS A 116 -35.32 -2.62 -2.19
CA LYS A 116 -35.94 -1.29 -2.22
C LYS A 116 -36.21 -0.82 -0.79
N SER A 117 -35.33 0.00 -0.25
CA SER A 117 -35.58 0.73 1.00
C SER A 117 -36.82 1.61 0.81
N LYS A 118 -37.88 1.34 1.58
CA LYS A 118 -39.08 2.17 1.62
C LYS A 118 -38.76 3.39 2.47
N MET A 119 -38.28 4.47 1.86
CA MET A 119 -38.30 5.79 2.51
C MET A 119 -39.77 6.17 2.67
N LYS A 120 -40.22 6.30 3.92
CA LYS A 120 -41.54 6.83 4.25
C LYS A 120 -41.39 8.35 4.28
N ASP A 121 -41.91 9.03 3.27
CA ASP A 121 -41.95 10.48 3.24
C ASP A 121 -42.98 10.97 4.27
N THR A 122 -42.53 11.59 5.35
CA THR A 122 -43.37 12.41 6.22
C THR A 122 -43.28 13.86 5.74
N PRO A 123 -44.38 14.53 5.34
CA PRO A 123 -44.32 15.95 5.02
C PRO A 123 -44.18 16.78 6.30
N THR A 124 -43.09 17.54 6.41
CA THR A 124 -42.95 18.57 7.45
C THR A 124 -43.69 19.82 6.97
N ILE A 125 -44.80 20.13 7.64
CA ILE A 125 -45.55 21.39 7.48
C ILE A 125 -44.73 22.50 8.14
N ILE A 126 -44.34 23.51 7.36
CA ILE A 126 -43.76 24.75 7.87
C ILE A 126 -44.95 25.70 8.09
N SER A 127 -45.15 26.14 9.33
CA SER A 127 -46.10 27.19 9.71
C SER A 127 -45.40 28.52 9.88
#